data_AF-A0A0L7R027-F1
#
_entry.id   AF-A0A0L7R027-F1
#
_cell.length_a   1.000
_cell.length_b   1.000
_cell.length_c   1.000
_cell.angle_alpha   90.00
_cell.angle_beta   90.00
_cell.angle_gamma   90.00
#
_symmetry.space_group_name_H-M   'P 1'
#
loop_
_entity.id
_entity.type
_entity.pdbx_description
1 polymer ?
#
loop_
_entity_poly.entity_id
_entity_poly.type
_entity_poly.pdbx_seq_one_letter_code
_entity_poly.pdbx_strand_id
1 'polypeptide(L)'
;MCKASSLLQDETSVNEYLELASTWMKDTTSIIATSAASGRVIGVAVARINSSPEKTDTYNRAQILEGETLRKIMHLTNTLLVQANAHERFGHPAYFCIYILCVHPSYREKGVEIALLNACVQVAVTLKMPAIGGVFTSGVCQSWAHSVGFELLSEIRYSSWLSNDQAVFDDPGRGNYSAAFMGKLILLEEFKEDDVPSVSTASRDVRSLKSVRSLKSQEQGSLKSAEQGSVQSQVQM
;
A
#
# COMPACT_ATOMS: atom_id res chain seq x y z
N MET A 1 -22.79 9.50 -1.51
CA MET A 1 -22.36 9.33 -2.91
C MET A 1 -23.14 8.25 -3.65
N CYS A 2 -23.02 6.95 -3.34
CA CYS A 2 -23.68 5.89 -4.13
C CYS A 2 -25.20 6.01 -4.26
N LYS A 3 -25.89 6.47 -3.20
CA LYS A 3 -27.34 6.76 -3.25
C LYS A 3 -27.65 7.94 -4.16
N ALA A 4 -26.94 9.05 -3.98
CA ALA A 4 -27.11 10.28 -4.76
C ALA A 4 -26.84 10.09 -6.25
N SER A 5 -25.95 9.18 -6.60
CA SER A 5 -25.60 8.90 -7.98
C SER A 5 -26.41 7.77 -8.61
N SER A 6 -27.31 7.11 -7.86
CA SER A 6 -28.01 5.89 -8.27
C SER A 6 -27.07 4.76 -8.74
N LEU A 7 -25.86 4.65 -8.16
CA LEU A 7 -24.83 3.70 -8.60
C LEU A 7 -25.34 2.26 -8.64
N LEU A 8 -26.12 1.84 -7.64
CA LEU A 8 -26.63 0.46 -7.56
C LEU A 8 -27.68 0.13 -8.64
N GLN A 9 -28.17 1.12 -9.39
CA GLN A 9 -29.11 0.94 -10.50
C GLN A 9 -28.40 0.88 -11.86
N ASP A 10 -27.10 1.21 -11.90
CA ASP A 10 -26.25 1.18 -13.10
C ASP A 10 -25.30 -0.02 -12.98
N GLU A 11 -25.77 -1.18 -13.43
CA GLU A 11 -25.04 -2.45 -13.32
C GLU A 11 -23.66 -2.40 -13.97
N THR A 12 -23.54 -1.72 -15.13
CA THR A 12 -22.25 -1.51 -15.80
C THR A 12 -21.28 -0.75 -14.89
N SER A 13 -21.72 0.36 -14.30
CA SER A 13 -20.89 1.11 -13.34
C SER A 13 -20.51 0.30 -12.10
N VAL A 14 -21.41 -0.56 -11.60
CA VAL A 14 -21.12 -1.43 -10.45
C VAL A 14 -20.04 -2.45 -10.80
N ASN A 15 -20.19 -3.15 -11.92
CA ASN A 15 -19.25 -4.19 -12.35
C ASN A 15 -17.87 -3.59 -12.61
N GLU A 16 -17.80 -2.48 -13.34
CA GLU A 16 -16.54 -1.77 -13.60
C GLU A 16 -15.87 -1.31 -12.30
N TYR A 17 -16.64 -0.82 -11.32
CA TYR A 17 -16.09 -0.44 -10.02
C TYR A 17 -15.53 -1.63 -9.24
N LEU A 18 -16.17 -2.80 -9.33
CA LEU A 18 -15.68 -4.04 -8.71
C LEU A 18 -14.42 -4.57 -9.39
N GLU A 19 -14.29 -4.43 -10.70
CA GLU A 19 -13.06 -4.76 -11.44
C GLU A 19 -11.90 -3.84 -11.03
N LEU A 20 -12.18 -2.54 -10.89
CA LEU A 20 -11.23 -1.56 -10.40
C LEU A 20 -10.78 -1.88 -8.96
N ALA A 21 -11.72 -2.16 -8.08
CA ALA A 21 -11.43 -2.60 -6.71
C ALA A 21 -10.58 -3.89 -6.69
N SER A 22 -10.91 -4.85 -7.55
CA SER A 22 -10.17 -6.10 -7.69
C SER A 22 -8.74 -5.86 -8.18
N THR A 23 -8.54 -4.90 -9.06
CA THR A 23 -7.22 -4.47 -9.51
C THR A 23 -6.42 -3.86 -8.38
N TRP A 24 -7.01 -2.97 -7.56
CA TRP A 24 -6.33 -2.40 -6.39
C TRP A 24 -5.95 -3.46 -5.35
N MET A 25 -6.77 -4.49 -5.17
CA MET A 25 -6.48 -5.57 -4.22
C MET A 25 -5.28 -6.45 -4.64
N LYS A 26 -4.85 -6.42 -5.91
CA LYS A 26 -3.64 -7.15 -6.38
C LYS A 26 -2.36 -6.65 -5.73
N ASP A 27 -2.35 -5.43 -5.20
CA ASP A 27 -1.20 -4.85 -4.50
C ASP A 27 -0.98 -5.49 -3.10
N THR A 28 -1.86 -6.41 -2.64
CA THR A 28 -1.75 -7.19 -1.39
C THR A 28 -1.65 -6.38 -0.09
N THR A 29 -1.92 -5.08 -0.15
CA THR A 29 -1.87 -4.17 1.00
C THR A 29 -3.25 -3.83 1.58
N SER A 30 -4.31 -4.37 0.97
CA SER A 30 -5.68 -4.25 1.46
C SER A 30 -5.92 -5.17 2.65
N ILE A 31 -6.80 -4.76 3.57
CA ILE A 31 -7.09 -5.51 4.80
C ILE A 31 -8.59 -5.75 4.98
N ILE A 32 -8.93 -6.81 5.70
CA ILE A 32 -10.31 -7.17 6.04
C ILE A 32 -10.49 -7.27 7.55
N ALA A 33 -11.71 -6.98 8.01
CA ALA A 33 -12.17 -7.31 9.35
C ALA A 33 -13.05 -8.56 9.26
N THR A 34 -12.81 -9.54 10.14
CA THR A 34 -13.62 -10.76 10.22
C THR A 34 -14.35 -10.86 11.55
N SER A 35 -15.53 -11.45 11.53
CA SER A 35 -16.27 -11.79 12.74
C SER A 35 -15.59 -12.97 13.44
N ALA A 36 -15.16 -12.79 14.68
CA ALA A 36 -14.56 -13.88 15.46
C ALA A 36 -15.51 -15.08 15.64
N ALA A 37 -16.82 -14.83 15.72
CA ALA A 37 -17.82 -15.87 15.93
C ALA A 37 -18.13 -16.69 14.66
N SER A 38 -18.06 -16.08 13.48
CA SER A 38 -18.52 -16.72 12.23
C SER A 38 -17.45 -16.85 11.15
N GLY A 39 -16.28 -16.23 11.32
CA GLY A 39 -15.24 -16.13 10.30
C GLY A 39 -15.61 -15.25 9.10
N ARG A 40 -16.84 -14.72 9.03
CA ARG A 40 -17.31 -13.91 7.90
C ARG A 40 -16.59 -12.57 7.81
N VAL A 41 -16.34 -12.09 6.61
CA VAL A 41 -15.88 -10.72 6.36
C VAL A 41 -16.99 -9.74 6.73
N ILE A 42 -16.67 -8.80 7.63
CA ILE A 42 -17.59 -7.78 8.13
C ILE A 42 -17.17 -6.35 7.77
N GLY A 43 -15.95 -6.20 7.26
CA GLY A 43 -15.45 -4.92 6.76
C GLY A 43 -14.20 -5.10 5.91
N VAL A 44 -13.90 -4.10 5.10
CA VAL A 44 -12.77 -4.08 4.18
C VAL A 44 -12.21 -2.66 4.08
N ALA A 45 -10.89 -2.57 3.99
CA ALA A 45 -10.18 -1.40 3.53
C ALA A 45 -9.33 -1.78 2.32
N VAL A 46 -9.69 -1.26 1.14
CA VAL A 46 -8.91 -1.42 -0.09
C VAL A 46 -7.93 -0.27 -0.18
N ALA A 47 -6.65 -0.59 -0.15
CA ALA A 47 -5.57 0.37 -0.08
C ALA A 47 -4.37 -0.10 -0.92
N ARG A 48 -3.52 0.86 -1.30
CA ARG A 48 -2.33 0.65 -2.12
C ARG A 48 -1.30 1.75 -1.92
N ILE A 49 -0.04 1.49 -2.27
CA ILE A 49 1.01 2.52 -2.30
C ILE A 49 0.81 3.38 -3.55
N ASN A 50 0.78 4.69 -3.35
CA ASN A 50 0.72 5.69 -4.41
C ASN A 50 2.10 6.36 -4.51
N SER A 51 2.76 6.28 -5.68
CA SER A 51 4.14 6.72 -5.90
C SER A 51 4.26 7.73 -7.06
N SER A 52 5.19 8.67 -6.94
CA SER A 52 5.34 9.90 -7.72
C SER A 52 6.19 9.83 -9.00
N PRO A 53 6.99 8.79 -9.36
CA PRO A 53 7.86 8.94 -10.53
C PRO A 53 7.15 8.68 -11.86
N GLU A 54 5.82 8.65 -11.89
CA GLU A 54 5.00 8.75 -13.10
C GLU A 54 3.98 9.87 -12.89
N LYS A 55 4.21 11.00 -13.56
CA LYS A 55 3.15 11.97 -13.82
C LYS A 55 1.95 11.21 -14.40
N THR A 56 0.91 11.01 -13.59
CA THR A 56 -0.47 11.06 -14.06
C THR A 56 -0.92 10.01 -15.10
N ASP A 57 -0.08 9.10 -15.59
CA ASP A 57 -0.37 8.36 -16.83
C ASP A 57 -1.09 7.03 -16.62
N THR A 58 -1.08 6.44 -15.42
CA THR A 58 -1.84 5.20 -15.16
C THR A 58 -3.32 5.47 -14.85
N TYR A 59 -3.66 6.64 -14.31
CA TYR A 59 -5.06 7.07 -14.13
C TYR A 59 -5.56 7.98 -15.30
N ASN A 60 -4.68 8.68 -16.04
CA ASN A 60 -5.06 9.43 -17.26
C ASN A 60 -4.94 8.65 -18.57
N ARG A 61 -4.25 7.51 -18.63
CA ARG A 61 -4.59 6.54 -19.67
C ARG A 61 -6.03 6.25 -19.43
N ALA A 62 -6.86 6.67 -20.37
CA ALA A 62 -8.28 6.38 -20.43
C ALA A 62 -8.47 4.88 -20.17
N GLN A 63 -8.57 4.49 -18.90
CA GLN A 63 -9.47 3.43 -18.52
C GLN A 63 -10.78 3.97 -19.05
N ILE A 64 -11.20 3.39 -20.16
CA ILE A 64 -12.51 3.62 -20.71
C ILE A 64 -13.44 3.04 -19.65
N LEU A 65 -13.71 3.84 -18.61
CA LEU A 65 -14.58 3.44 -17.53
C LEU A 65 -15.95 3.32 -18.15
N GLU A 66 -16.44 2.08 -18.17
CA GLU A 66 -17.80 1.80 -18.56
C GLU A 66 -18.75 2.24 -17.45
N GLY A 67 -19.94 2.67 -17.86
CA GLY A 67 -20.94 3.21 -16.95
C GLY A 67 -20.80 4.72 -16.69
N GLU A 68 -21.90 5.43 -16.89
CA GLU A 68 -21.95 6.89 -16.75
C GLU A 68 -21.84 7.31 -15.29
N THR A 69 -22.42 6.52 -14.38
CA THR A 69 -22.42 6.83 -12.96
C THR A 69 -21.02 6.74 -12.37
N LEU A 70 -20.29 5.68 -12.69
CA LEU A 70 -18.91 5.49 -12.24
C LEU A 70 -18.01 6.60 -12.79
N ARG A 71 -18.18 6.98 -14.06
CA ARG A 71 -17.41 8.08 -14.67
C ARG A 71 -17.56 9.38 -13.89
N LYS A 72 -18.77 9.74 -13.47
CA LYS A 72 -19.02 10.91 -12.61
C LYS A 72 -18.34 10.82 -11.25
N ILE A 73 -18.41 9.65 -10.60
CA ILE A 73 -17.76 9.39 -9.31
C ILE A 73 -16.23 9.51 -9.43
N MET A 74 -15.65 8.88 -10.45
CA MET A 74 -14.21 8.89 -10.69
C MET A 74 -13.73 10.27 -11.11
N HIS A 75 -14.52 11.03 -11.86
CA HIS A 75 -14.17 12.41 -12.22
C HIS A 75 -14.07 13.31 -10.99
N LEU A 76 -15.03 13.25 -10.08
CA LEU A 76 -14.95 13.96 -8.79
C LEU A 76 -13.72 13.51 -7.98
N THR A 77 -13.53 12.19 -7.85
CA THR A 77 -12.45 11.60 -7.04
C THR A 77 -11.06 11.96 -7.58
N ASN A 78 -10.87 11.91 -8.89
CA ASN A 78 -9.62 12.30 -9.55
C ASN A 78 -9.36 13.79 -9.40
N THR A 79 -10.39 14.62 -9.56
CA THR A 79 -10.27 16.08 -9.35
C THR A 79 -9.83 16.39 -7.92
N LEU A 80 -10.45 15.72 -6.95
CA LEU A 80 -10.11 15.86 -5.53
C LEU A 80 -8.67 15.43 -5.23
N LEU A 81 -8.20 14.31 -5.80
CA LEU A 81 -6.83 13.81 -5.65
C LEU A 81 -5.80 14.77 -6.26
N VAL A 82 -6.07 15.28 -7.47
CA VAL A 82 -5.21 16.27 -8.14
C VAL A 82 -5.14 17.56 -7.31
N GLN A 83 -6.29 18.05 -6.82
CA GLN A 83 -6.35 19.25 -5.97
C GLN A 83 -5.60 19.05 -4.65
N ALA A 84 -5.63 17.85 -4.08
CA ALA A 84 -4.91 17.55 -2.84
C ALA A 84 -3.40 17.64 -3.00
N ASN A 85 -2.88 17.32 -4.19
CA ASN A 85 -1.45 17.34 -4.49
C ASN A 85 -0.62 16.67 -3.38
N ALA A 86 -1.04 15.46 -3.01
CA ALA A 86 -0.62 14.79 -1.78
C ALA A 86 0.89 14.59 -1.68
N HIS A 87 1.57 14.32 -2.79
CA HIS A 87 3.03 14.18 -2.82
C HIS A 87 3.74 15.46 -2.39
N GLU A 88 3.33 16.62 -2.90
CA GLU A 88 3.88 17.90 -2.50
C GLU A 88 3.53 18.23 -1.05
N ARG A 89 2.27 17.99 -0.65
CA ARG A 89 1.80 18.23 0.73
C ARG A 89 2.54 17.40 1.77
N PHE A 90 2.80 16.13 1.46
CA PHE A 90 3.56 15.26 2.35
C PHE A 90 5.07 15.45 2.23
N GLY A 91 5.58 16.07 1.16
CA GLY A 91 7.01 16.17 0.88
C GLY A 91 7.65 14.83 0.53
N HIS A 92 6.86 13.85 0.09
CA HIS A 92 7.33 12.49 -0.17
C HIS A 92 6.85 11.94 -1.52
N PRO A 93 7.72 11.20 -2.23
CA PRO A 93 7.37 10.65 -3.52
C PRO A 93 6.39 9.49 -3.39
N ALA A 94 6.14 8.93 -2.21
CA ALA A 94 5.17 7.87 -2.07
C ALA A 94 4.43 7.94 -0.73
N TYR A 95 3.16 7.54 -0.74
CA TYR A 95 2.31 7.45 0.45
C TYR A 95 1.34 6.27 0.34
N PHE A 96 0.86 5.75 1.46
CA PHE A 96 -0.15 4.69 1.49
C PHE A 96 -1.54 5.29 1.31
N CYS A 97 -2.35 4.82 0.36
CA CYS A 97 -3.63 5.43 0.02
C CYS A 97 -4.79 4.45 0.17
N ILE A 98 -5.79 4.83 0.97
CA ILE A 98 -7.05 4.12 1.16
C ILE A 98 -8.07 4.61 0.11
N TYR A 99 -8.54 3.69 -0.73
CA TYR A 99 -9.53 3.98 -1.79
C TYR A 99 -10.95 3.57 -1.40
N ILE A 100 -11.08 2.46 -0.67
CA ILE A 100 -12.38 1.95 -0.21
C ILE A 100 -12.28 1.67 1.28
N LEU A 101 -13.24 2.17 2.05
CA LEU A 101 -13.47 1.78 3.43
C LEU A 101 -14.96 1.43 3.58
N CYS A 102 -15.25 0.17 3.87
CA CYS A 102 -16.63 -0.30 3.98
C CYS A 102 -16.78 -1.27 5.16
N VAL A 103 -17.85 -1.09 5.93
CA VAL A 103 -18.26 -1.99 7.00
C VAL A 103 -19.72 -2.38 6.79
N HIS A 104 -20.01 -3.66 6.96
CA HIS A 104 -21.35 -4.20 6.83
C HIS A 104 -22.31 -3.48 7.80
N PRO A 105 -23.51 -3.03 7.36
CA PRO A 105 -24.40 -2.19 8.18
C PRO A 105 -24.70 -2.74 9.58
N SER A 106 -24.87 -4.05 9.74
CA SER A 106 -25.11 -4.71 11.05
C SER A 106 -23.94 -4.63 12.06
N TYR A 107 -22.79 -4.09 11.62
CA TYR A 107 -21.58 -3.92 12.41
C TYR A 107 -21.16 -2.46 12.57
N ARG A 108 -21.96 -1.51 12.06
CA ARG A 108 -21.75 -0.08 12.30
C ARG A 108 -21.83 0.24 13.79
N GLU A 109 -21.19 1.32 14.18
CA GLU A 109 -21.17 1.84 15.57
C GLU A 109 -20.51 0.90 16.59
N LYS A 110 -19.90 -0.21 16.13
CA LYS A 110 -19.09 -1.12 16.96
C LYS A 110 -17.59 -0.81 16.90
N GLY A 111 -17.23 0.33 16.32
CA GLY A 111 -15.83 0.78 16.17
C GLY A 111 -15.02 0.03 15.11
N VAL A 112 -15.66 -0.77 14.25
CA VAL A 112 -14.96 -1.55 13.21
C VAL A 112 -14.27 -0.64 12.19
N GLU A 113 -14.88 0.48 11.85
CA GLU A 113 -14.35 1.46 10.90
C GLU A 113 -13.08 2.12 11.43
N ILE A 114 -13.09 2.52 12.71
CA ILE A 114 -11.93 3.09 13.40
C ILE A 114 -10.83 2.03 13.55
N ALA A 115 -11.19 0.78 13.88
CA ALA A 115 -10.23 -0.31 13.97
C ALA A 115 -9.56 -0.61 12.62
N LEU A 116 -10.32 -0.62 11.51
CA LEU A 116 -9.79 -0.75 10.16
C LEU A 116 -8.87 0.41 9.79
N LEU A 117 -9.25 1.65 10.09
CA LEU A 117 -8.41 2.82 9.84
C LEU A 117 -7.09 2.74 10.62
N ASN A 118 -7.13 2.41 11.90
CA ASN A 118 -5.94 2.21 12.71
C ASN A 118 -5.07 1.08 12.16
N ALA A 119 -5.67 -0.03 11.72
CA ALA A 119 -4.94 -1.12 11.08
C ALA A 119 -4.27 -0.66 9.77
N CYS A 120 -4.92 0.17 8.95
CA CYS A 120 -4.29 0.78 7.77
C CYS A 120 -3.09 1.67 8.15
N VAL A 121 -3.18 2.44 9.24
CA VAL A 121 -2.03 3.21 9.75
C VAL A 121 -0.88 2.27 10.14
N GLN A 122 -1.17 1.15 10.82
CA GLN A 122 -0.14 0.16 11.18
C GLN A 122 0.47 -0.52 9.96
N VAL A 123 -0.32 -0.82 8.92
CA VAL A 123 0.18 -1.32 7.64
C VAL A 123 1.14 -0.30 7.02
N ALA A 124 0.77 0.98 6.99
CA ALA A 124 1.64 2.03 6.46
C ALA A 124 2.95 2.16 7.24
N VAL A 125 2.91 2.10 8.58
CA VAL A 125 4.11 2.05 9.44
C VAL A 125 4.98 0.84 9.10
N THR A 126 4.37 -0.34 8.99
CA THR A 126 5.08 -1.61 8.68
C THR A 126 5.75 -1.55 7.30
N LEU A 127 5.08 -0.94 6.33
CA LEU A 127 5.60 -0.70 4.99
C LEU A 127 6.61 0.47 4.93
N LYS A 128 6.93 1.09 6.07
CA LYS A 128 7.80 2.28 6.18
C LYS A 128 7.36 3.42 5.27
N MET A 129 6.04 3.55 5.09
CA MET A 129 5.46 4.65 4.32
C MET A 129 5.49 5.92 5.17
N PRO A 130 5.96 7.05 4.64
CA PRO A 130 6.09 8.28 5.41
C PRO A 130 4.75 9.00 5.64
N ALA A 131 3.73 8.63 4.88
CA ALA A 131 2.40 9.19 4.99
C ALA A 131 1.33 8.18 4.60
N ILE A 132 0.12 8.41 5.08
CA ILE A 132 -1.10 7.72 4.69
C ILE A 132 -2.17 8.75 4.30
N GLY A 133 -2.98 8.45 3.28
CA GLY A 133 -4.09 9.29 2.86
C GLY A 133 -5.28 8.48 2.39
N GLY A 134 -6.40 9.15 2.09
CA GLY A 134 -7.58 8.49 1.56
C GLY A 134 -8.68 9.46 1.18
N VAL A 135 -9.62 8.96 0.36
CA VAL A 135 -10.81 9.70 -0.07
C VAL A 135 -11.99 9.32 0.81
N PHE A 136 -12.59 10.31 1.47
CA PHE A 136 -13.71 10.14 2.38
C PHE A 136 -14.92 10.94 1.91
N THR A 137 -15.96 10.22 1.48
CA THR A 137 -17.12 10.76 0.75
C THR A 137 -18.37 10.98 1.62
N SER A 138 -18.25 10.75 2.93
CA SER A 138 -19.33 10.98 3.89
C SER A 138 -18.78 11.71 5.11
N GLY A 139 -19.60 12.57 5.73
CA GLY A 139 -19.16 13.32 6.92
C GLY A 139 -18.82 12.40 8.09
N VAL A 140 -19.48 11.25 8.18
CA VAL A 140 -19.18 10.22 9.19
C VAL A 140 -17.80 9.61 8.95
N CYS A 141 -17.47 9.22 7.71
CA CYS A 141 -16.14 8.69 7.40
C CYS A 141 -15.04 9.74 7.63
N GLN A 142 -15.30 11.00 7.29
CA GLN A 142 -14.37 12.11 7.57
C GLN A 142 -14.15 12.29 9.08
N SER A 143 -15.22 12.17 9.88
CA SER A 143 -15.13 12.26 11.35
C SER A 143 -14.31 11.11 11.94
N TRP A 144 -14.46 9.88 11.42
CA TRP A 144 -13.64 8.74 11.83
C TRP A 144 -12.18 8.90 11.42
N ALA A 145 -11.91 9.38 10.20
CA ALA A 145 -10.55 9.68 9.75
C ALA A 145 -9.89 10.73 10.66
N HIS A 146 -10.63 11.78 11.01
CA HIS A 146 -10.16 12.81 11.92
C HIS A 146 -9.83 12.25 13.31
N SER A 147 -10.67 11.35 13.86
CA SER A 147 -10.43 10.77 15.19
C SER A 147 -9.18 9.87 15.25
N VAL A 148 -8.71 9.33 14.11
CA VAL A 148 -7.45 8.59 14.02
C VAL A 148 -6.26 9.48 13.60
N GLY A 149 -6.45 10.80 13.58
CA GLY A 149 -5.41 11.80 13.33
C GLY A 149 -5.15 12.11 11.86
N PHE A 150 -6.13 11.89 10.97
CA PHE A 150 -6.05 12.41 9.61
C PHE A 150 -6.49 13.88 9.60
N GLU A 151 -5.80 14.66 8.78
CA GLU A 151 -6.05 16.07 8.55
C GLU A 151 -6.65 16.28 7.15
N LEU A 152 -7.46 17.32 7.01
CA LEU A 152 -8.05 17.68 5.73
C LEU A 152 -6.99 18.31 4.81
N LEU A 153 -6.80 17.72 3.63
CA LEU A 153 -5.85 18.24 2.63
C LEU A 153 -6.58 18.90 1.45
N SER A 154 -7.72 18.36 1.05
CA SER A 154 -8.57 18.91 -0.01
C SER A 154 -10.03 18.53 0.22
N GLU A 155 -10.94 19.39 -0.22
CA GLU A 155 -12.38 19.20 -0.10
C GLU A 155 -13.08 19.73 -1.35
N ILE A 156 -14.09 19.00 -1.83
CA ILE A 156 -15.05 19.46 -2.83
C ILE A 156 -16.45 19.31 -2.24
N ARG A 157 -17.18 20.42 -2.15
CA ARG A 157 -18.60 20.42 -1.74
C ARG A 157 -19.48 19.91 -2.88
N TYR A 158 -20.40 18.99 -2.57
CA TYR A 158 -21.30 18.42 -3.57
C TYR A 158 -22.19 19.47 -4.23
N SER A 159 -22.62 20.47 -3.46
CA SER A 159 -23.41 21.61 -3.96
C SER A 159 -22.69 22.47 -5.00
N SER A 160 -21.36 22.41 -5.03
CA SER A 160 -20.51 23.17 -5.95
C SER A 160 -20.03 22.32 -7.13
N TRP A 161 -20.37 21.03 -7.15
CA TRP A 161 -20.00 20.10 -8.21
C TRP A 161 -21.16 19.96 -9.20
N LEU A 162 -21.13 20.80 -10.24
CA LEU A 162 -22.24 21.00 -11.17
C LEU A 162 -21.94 20.40 -12.54
N SER A 163 -22.99 19.92 -13.21
CA SER A 163 -23.01 19.56 -14.64
C SER A 163 -24.28 20.12 -15.25
N ASN A 164 -24.16 20.95 -16.29
CA ASN A 164 -25.29 21.67 -16.90
C ASN A 164 -26.13 22.43 -15.84
N ASP A 165 -25.46 23.18 -14.96
CA ASP A 165 -26.05 23.95 -13.84
C ASP A 165 -26.85 23.14 -12.81
N GLN A 166 -26.73 21.81 -12.83
CA GLN A 166 -27.35 20.92 -11.87
C GLN A 166 -26.30 20.21 -11.02
N ALA A 167 -26.56 20.08 -9.72
CA ALA A 167 -25.69 19.31 -8.84
C ALA A 167 -25.65 17.85 -9.29
N VAL A 168 -24.43 17.33 -9.51
CA VAL A 168 -24.25 15.92 -9.92
C VAL A 168 -24.63 14.95 -8.79
N PHE A 169 -24.49 15.40 -7.55
CA PHE A 169 -24.83 14.65 -6.34
C PHE A 169 -25.78 15.49 -5.47
N ASP A 170 -27.07 15.50 -5.83
CA ASP A 170 -28.10 16.39 -5.29
C ASP A 170 -28.71 15.92 -3.95
N ASP A 171 -28.84 14.61 -3.72
CA ASP A 171 -29.25 14.02 -2.43
C ASP A 171 -28.17 13.09 -1.81
N PRO A 172 -27.05 13.65 -1.32
CA PRO A 172 -26.03 12.85 -0.62
C PRO A 172 -26.47 12.35 0.75
N GLY A 173 -27.63 12.78 1.26
CA GLY A 173 -28.13 12.52 2.61
C GLY A 173 -27.58 13.47 3.67
N ARG A 174 -28.28 13.57 4.80
CA ARG A 174 -27.91 14.46 5.91
C ARG A 174 -26.50 14.16 6.43
N GLY A 175 -25.70 15.21 6.62
CA GLY A 175 -24.32 15.10 7.10
C GLY A 175 -23.28 14.82 6.00
N ASN A 176 -23.70 14.61 4.74
CA ASN A 176 -22.79 14.34 3.63
C ASN A 176 -22.72 15.55 2.70
N TYR A 177 -21.90 16.54 3.05
CA TYR A 177 -21.85 17.80 2.31
C TYR A 177 -20.72 17.88 1.29
N SER A 178 -19.69 17.04 1.43
CA SER A 178 -18.48 17.07 0.62
C SER A 178 -17.84 15.70 0.46
N ALA A 179 -16.97 15.61 -0.54
CA ALA A 179 -15.91 14.61 -0.59
C ALA A 179 -14.59 15.28 -0.15
N ALA A 180 -13.82 14.58 0.67
CA ALA A 180 -12.58 15.09 1.22
C ALA A 180 -11.43 14.11 0.98
N PHE A 181 -10.28 14.63 0.57
CA PHE A 181 -9.04 13.89 0.68
C PHE A 181 -8.39 14.28 2.00
N MET A 182 -8.16 13.29 2.85
CA MET A 182 -7.56 13.48 4.16
C MET A 182 -6.27 12.66 4.26
N GLY A 183 -5.32 13.13 5.04
CA GLY A 183 -4.00 12.52 5.15
C GLY A 183 -3.36 12.67 6.52
N LYS A 184 -2.37 11.84 6.80
CA LYS A 184 -1.63 11.79 8.05
C LYS A 184 -0.16 11.48 7.76
N LEU A 185 0.75 12.28 8.30
CA LEU A 185 2.17 11.97 8.31
C LEU A 185 2.45 10.86 9.33
N ILE A 186 3.36 9.96 8.99
CA ILE A 186 3.81 8.87 9.85
C ILE A 186 5.19 9.25 10.37
N LEU A 187 5.29 9.37 11.69
CA LEU A 187 6.56 9.54 12.36
C LEU A 187 7.30 8.20 12.32
N LEU A 188 8.19 8.05 11.35
CA LEU A 188 9.12 6.93 11.32
C LEU A 188 10.22 7.25 12.33
N GLU A 189 10.14 6.66 13.52
CA GLU A 189 11.30 6.64 14.42
C GLU A 189 12.45 5.97 13.65
N GLU A 190 13.61 6.62 13.63
CA GLU A 190 14.83 6.02 13.12
C GLU A 190 15.07 4.76 13.96
N PHE A 191 14.79 3.59 13.39
CA PHE A 191 15.26 2.33 13.95
C PHE A 191 16.79 2.43 13.96
N LYS A 192 17.34 2.79 15.12
CA LYS A 192 18.77 2.59 15.39
C LYS A 192 19.00 1.11 15.13
N GLU A 193 19.90 0.80 14.22
CA GLU A 193 20.49 -0.53 14.11
C GLU A 193 21.18 -0.79 15.44
N ASP A 194 20.46 -1.35 16.41
CA ASP A 194 21.08 -1.82 17.64
C ASP A 194 22.08 -2.92 17.27
N ASP A 195 23.33 -2.66 17.67
CA ASP A 195 24.52 -3.48 17.53
C ASP A 195 24.22 -4.99 17.40
N VAL A 196 24.37 -5.51 16.17
CA VAL A 196 24.58 -6.95 15.99
C VAL A 196 25.91 -7.28 16.66
N PRO A 197 25.96 -8.09 17.74
CA PRO A 197 27.22 -8.50 18.32
C PRO A 197 27.93 -9.36 17.26
N SER A 198 29.07 -8.86 16.78
CA SER A 198 29.95 -9.63 15.91
C SER A 198 30.34 -10.92 16.65
N VAL A 199 29.80 -12.05 16.21
CA VAL A 199 30.23 -13.36 16.72
C VAL A 199 31.67 -13.56 16.27
N SER A 200 32.61 -13.36 17.19
CA SER A 200 34.01 -13.76 17.01
C SER A 200 34.09 -15.28 16.98
N THR A 201 34.50 -15.85 15.85
CA THR A 201 34.86 -17.26 15.72
C THR A 201 36.17 -17.52 16.48
N ALA A 202 36.04 -17.86 17.76
CA ALA A 202 37.14 -18.42 18.54
C ALA A 202 37.21 -19.94 18.31
N SER A 203 38.26 -20.36 17.60
CA SER A 203 38.69 -21.75 17.45
C SER A 203 38.80 -22.45 18.81
N ARG A 204 38.09 -23.57 18.97
CA ARG A 204 38.31 -24.50 20.08
C ARG A 204 39.06 -25.73 19.57
N ASP A 205 40.34 -25.74 19.89
CA ASP A 205 41.19 -26.92 19.98
C ASP A 205 40.70 -27.83 21.12
N VAL A 206 40.31 -29.08 20.80
CA VAL A 206 40.26 -30.17 21.79
C VAL A 206 40.80 -31.47 21.16
N ARG A 207 42.09 -31.68 21.42
CA ARG A 207 42.80 -32.94 21.73
C ARG A 207 42.11 -34.27 21.41
N SER A 208 42.70 -34.94 20.42
CA SER A 208 43.21 -36.32 20.42
C SER A 208 42.74 -37.29 21.52
N LEU A 209 42.02 -38.33 21.11
CA LEU A 209 42.16 -39.69 21.65
C LEU A 209 42.37 -40.64 20.47
N LYS A 210 43.51 -41.34 20.50
CA LYS A 210 43.93 -42.39 19.57
C LYS A 210 43.10 -43.66 19.74
N SER A 211 43.17 -44.50 18.70
CA SER A 211 43.07 -45.98 18.68
C SER A 211 41.75 -46.49 18.07
N VAL A 212 41.68 -47.38 17.08
CA VAL A 212 42.65 -48.24 16.35
C VAL A 212 41.91 -48.94 15.18
N ARG A 213 42.67 -49.44 14.20
CA ARG A 213 42.32 -50.24 12.97
C ARG A 213 41.90 -49.38 11.78
N SER A 214 42.48 -49.50 10.59
CA SER A 214 43.03 -50.67 9.91
C SER A 214 44.19 -50.31 8.97
N LEU A 215 45.12 -51.25 8.85
CA LEU A 215 46.31 -51.24 8.01
C LEU A 215 45.99 -51.54 6.53
N LYS A 216 46.82 -50.92 5.68
CA LYS A 216 47.42 -51.43 4.43
C LYS A 216 46.51 -51.69 3.22
N SER A 217 46.81 -50.97 2.14
CA SER A 217 47.38 -51.46 0.86
C SER A 217 47.80 -50.22 0.07
N GLN A 218 49.10 -50.04 -0.25
CA GLN A 218 49.68 -50.15 -1.61
C GLN A 218 49.06 -49.16 -2.63
N GLU A 219 49.79 -48.46 -3.48
CA GLU A 219 51.20 -48.36 -3.83
C GLU A 219 51.30 -47.26 -4.90
N GLN A 220 52.48 -46.64 -5.02
CA GLN A 220 53.09 -46.11 -6.26
C GLN A 220 52.32 -45.01 -7.04
N GLY A 221 52.94 -43.98 -7.60
CA GLY A 221 54.34 -43.61 -7.80
C GLY A 221 54.34 -42.10 -8.12
N SER A 222 55.38 -41.34 -7.77
CA SER A 222 56.61 -41.25 -8.57
C SER A 222 56.31 -40.57 -9.92
N LEU A 223 56.90 -39.46 -10.34
CA LEU A 223 57.97 -38.61 -9.85
C LEU A 223 58.19 -37.58 -10.97
N LYS A 224 58.92 -36.51 -10.65
CA LYS A 224 59.63 -35.62 -11.57
C LYS A 224 58.76 -34.61 -12.32
N SER A 225 59.22 -33.41 -12.64
CA SER A 225 60.37 -32.54 -12.32
C SER A 225 60.15 -31.34 -13.25
N ALA A 226 60.38 -30.10 -12.79
CA ALA A 226 61.43 -29.21 -13.31
C ALA A 226 61.29 -28.92 -14.83
N GLU A 227 61.26 -27.69 -15.33
CA GLU A 227 62.08 -26.55 -14.95
C GLU A 227 61.70 -25.36 -15.88
N GLN A 228 61.81 -24.15 -15.32
CA GLN A 228 62.39 -22.92 -15.90
C GLN A 228 61.88 -22.26 -17.22
N GLY A 229 61.86 -20.91 -17.13
CA GLY A 229 62.24 -19.98 -18.20
C GLY A 229 61.05 -19.18 -18.76
N SER A 230 60.77 -17.95 -18.30
CA SER A 230 61.46 -16.67 -18.55
C SER A 230 61.18 -16.04 -19.93
N VAL A 231 61.12 -14.70 -19.93
CA VAL A 231 61.06 -13.71 -21.04
C VAL A 231 59.63 -13.46 -21.58
N GLN A 232 58.92 -12.37 -21.28
CA GLN A 232 59.17 -10.90 -21.33
C GLN A 232 58.97 -10.28 -22.74
N SER A 233 58.29 -9.12 -22.74
CA SER A 233 58.12 -8.10 -23.79
C SER A 233 57.01 -8.38 -24.84
N GLN A 234 55.91 -7.62 -24.79
CA GLN A 234 55.65 -6.30 -25.42
C GLN A 234 55.23 -6.42 -26.90
N VAL A 235 54.08 -5.85 -27.26
CA VAL A 235 53.93 -4.66 -28.13
C VAL A 235 52.47 -4.57 -28.63
N GLN A 236 51.90 -3.38 -28.41
CA GLN A 236 50.85 -2.63 -29.13
C GLN A 236 50.13 -3.31 -30.31
N MET A 237 48.79 -3.23 -30.36
CA MET A 237 47.96 -2.08 -30.74
C MET A 237 46.56 -2.23 -30.13
#